data_AF-A0A1G5LWW0-F1
#
_entry.id   AF-A0A1G5LWW0-F1
#
_cell.length_a   1.000
_cell.length_b   1.000
_cell.length_c   1.000
_cell.angle_alpha   90.00
_cell.angle_beta   90.00
_cell.angle_gamma   90.00
#
_symmetry.space_group_name_H-M   'P 1'
#
loop_
_entity.id
_entity.type
_entity.pdbx_description
1 polymer ?
#
loop_
_entity_poly.entity_id
_entity_poly.type
_entity_poly.pdbx_seq_one_letter_code
_entity_poly.pdbx_strand_id
1 'polypeptide(L)'
;MTASHLLVPVPIPDRVAALIGSCIPPHIVQAEFDAECAAREVRRFRGPRLGIEDQADREQALSELAWANKVLAAHHPGLPVRPGSSW
;
A
#
# COMPACT_ATOMS: atom_id res chain seq x y z
N MET A 1 -0.43 -12.08 33.99
CA MET A 1 -1.19 -10.87 33.64
C MET A 1 -0.20 -9.76 33.39
N THR A 2 0.24 -9.58 32.14
CA THR A 2 1.19 -8.52 31.77
C THR A 2 0.43 -7.21 31.61
N ALA A 3 0.78 -6.23 32.44
CA ALA A 3 0.22 -4.89 32.37
C ALA A 3 0.47 -4.31 30.97
N SER A 4 -0.59 -4.19 30.17
CA SER A 4 -0.65 -3.28 29.04
C SER A 4 -0.52 -1.87 29.61
N HIS A 5 0.73 -1.43 29.83
CA HIS A 5 1.01 -0.04 30.16
C HIS A 5 0.36 0.81 29.07
N LEU A 6 -0.59 1.66 29.50
CA LEU A 6 -1.23 2.67 28.69
C LEU A 6 -0.14 3.57 28.08
N LEU A 7 0.33 3.23 26.88
CA LEU A 7 1.25 4.04 26.12
C LEU A 7 0.47 5.27 25.66
N VAL A 8 0.50 6.33 26.47
CA VAL A 8 0.05 7.65 26.03
C VAL A 8 0.96 8.05 24.87
N PRO A 9 0.44 8.25 23.65
CA PRO A 9 1.28 8.63 22.52
C PRO A 9 1.92 9.99 22.81
N VAL A 10 3.24 10.04 22.88
CA VAL A 10 3.97 11.30 22.99
C VAL A 10 4.03 11.93 21.60
N PRO A 11 3.64 13.20 21.42
CA PRO A 11 3.69 13.84 20.12
C PRO A 11 5.14 13.91 19.61
N ILE A 12 5.35 13.48 18.37
CA ILE A 12 6.64 13.58 17.69
C ILE A 12 6.83 15.04 17.24
N PRO A 13 7.96 15.70 17.54
CA PRO A 13 8.23 17.04 17.03
C PRO A 13 8.23 17.09 15.50
N ASP A 14 7.66 18.13 14.89
CA ASP A 14 7.50 18.25 13.43
C ASP A 14 8.81 18.07 12.66
N ARG A 15 9.92 18.58 13.19
CA ARG A 15 11.25 18.42 12.58
C ARG A 15 11.68 16.96 12.51
N VAL A 16 11.34 16.17 13.53
CA VAL A 16 11.63 14.73 13.57
C VAL A 16 10.72 13.99 12.60
N ALA A 17 9.44 14.33 12.54
CA ALA A 17 8.53 13.77 11.55
C ALA A 17 8.98 14.05 10.11
N ALA A 18 9.43 15.28 9.82
CA ALA A 18 9.98 15.64 8.51
C ALA A 18 11.27 14.87 8.18
N LEU A 19 12.15 14.67 9.16
CA LEU A 19 13.36 13.86 8.99
C LEU A 19 13.02 12.40 8.68
N ILE A 20 12.09 11.80 9.41
CA ILE A 20 11.61 10.42 9.14
C ILE A 20 11.07 10.33 7.71
N GLY A 21 10.23 11.29 7.29
CA GLY A 21 9.70 11.34 5.93
C GLY A 21 10.79 11.48 4.87
N SER A 22 11.86 12.24 5.15
CA SER A 22 12.97 12.45 4.22
C SER A 22 13.83 11.20 3.99
N CYS A 23 13.77 10.21 4.88
CA CYS A 23 14.51 8.96 4.75
C CYS A 23 13.92 8.03 3.69
N ILE A 24 12.68 8.25 3.24
CA ILE A 24 12.04 7.42 2.21
C ILE A 24 12.25 8.07 0.84
N PRO A 25 12.84 7.37 -0.14
CA PRO A 25 13.00 7.93 -1.47
C PRO A 25 11.65 8.26 -2.12
N PRO A 26 11.51 9.39 -2.86
CA PRO A 26 10.23 9.81 -3.42
C PRO A 26 9.53 8.79 -4.32
N HIS A 27 10.31 8.02 -5.10
CA HIS A 27 9.77 6.98 -5.99
C HIS A 27 9.19 5.78 -5.22
N ILE A 28 9.62 5.55 -3.98
CA ILE A 28 9.05 4.51 -3.11
C ILE A 28 7.71 4.99 -2.54
N VAL A 29 7.64 6.26 -2.13
CA VAL A 29 6.37 6.88 -1.68
C VAL A 29 5.34 6.85 -2.83
N GLN A 30 5.76 7.17 -4.05
CA GLN A 30 4.89 7.09 -5.22
C GLN A 30 4.43 5.65 -5.48
N ALA A 31 5.35 4.67 -5.44
CA ALA A 31 5.00 3.27 -5.64
C ALA A 31 4.05 2.73 -4.56
N GLU A 32 4.14 3.21 -3.32
CA GLU A 32 3.20 2.86 -2.25
C GLU A 32 1.79 3.39 -2.57
N PHE A 33 1.70 4.67 -2.97
CA PHE A 33 0.44 5.28 -3.38
C PHE A 33 -0.19 4.54 -4.57
N ASP A 34 0.61 4.25 -5.60
CA ASP A 34 0.16 3.53 -6.80
C ASP A 34 -0.31 2.11 -6.45
N ALA A 35 0.41 1.40 -5.57
CA ALA A 35 0.05 0.06 -5.13
C ALA A 35 -1.27 0.06 -4.34
N GLU A 36 -1.48 1.01 -3.43
CA GLU A 36 -2.74 1.14 -2.68
C GLU A 36 -3.93 1.51 -3.59
N CYS A 37 -3.72 2.42 -4.54
CA CYS A 37 -4.73 2.77 -5.54
C CYS A 37 -5.09 1.57 -6.42
N ALA A 38 -4.10 0.87 -6.99
CA ALA A 38 -4.34 -0.29 -7.83
C ALA A 38 -4.98 -1.44 -7.04
N ALA A 39 -4.55 -1.69 -5.79
CA ALA A 39 -5.16 -2.68 -4.92
C ALA A 39 -6.63 -2.37 -4.62
N ARG A 40 -7.01 -1.09 -4.51
CA ARG A 40 -8.41 -0.67 -4.35
C ARG A 40 -9.23 -0.96 -5.60
N GLU A 41 -8.72 -0.65 -6.80
CA GLU A 41 -9.42 -0.96 -8.05
C GLU A 41 -9.56 -2.47 -8.27
N VAL A 42 -8.54 -3.27 -7.98
CA VAL A 42 -8.64 -4.75 -8.00
C VAL A 42 -9.75 -5.25 -7.07
N ARG A 43 -9.94 -4.60 -5.90
CA ARG A 43 -11.04 -4.93 -4.98
C ARG A 43 -12.41 -4.49 -5.48
N ARG A 44 -12.49 -3.46 -6.32
CA ARG A 44 -13.74 -2.99 -6.93
C ARG A 44 -14.30 -4.02 -7.90
N PHE A 45 -13.43 -4.64 -8.71
CA PHE A 45 -13.81 -5.69 -9.66
C PHE A 45 -13.93 -7.06 -8.98
N ARG A 46 -14.95 -7.23 -8.12
CA ARG A 46 -15.26 -8.50 -7.45
C ARG A 46 -16.62 -9.05 -7.88
N GLY A 47 -16.69 -10.35 -8.16
CA GLY A 47 -17.95 -11.06 -8.40
C GLY A 47 -17.78 -12.21 -9.39
N PRO A 48 -18.71 -13.19 -9.39
CA PRO A 48 -18.63 -14.37 -10.26
C PRO A 48 -18.93 -14.10 -11.74
N ARG A 49 -19.39 -12.89 -12.09
CA ARG A 49 -19.74 -12.50 -13.47
C ARG A 49 -19.40 -11.03 -13.72
N LEU A 50 -18.11 -10.74 -13.87
CA LEU A 50 -17.68 -9.45 -14.39
C LEU A 50 -17.98 -9.41 -15.91
N GLY A 51 -18.37 -8.23 -16.42
CA GLY A 51 -18.41 -8.02 -17.86
C GLY A 51 -17.01 -8.15 -18.48
N ILE A 52 -16.92 -8.25 -19.81
CA ILE A 52 -15.63 -8.30 -20.52
C ILE A 52 -14.81 -7.03 -20.24
N GLU A 53 -15.48 -5.88 -20.17
CA GLU A 53 -14.87 -4.58 -19.85
C GLU A 53 -14.32 -4.58 -18.41
N ASP A 54 -15.14 -4.96 -17.44
CA ASP A 54 -14.72 -5.08 -16.03
C ASP A 54 -13.56 -6.07 -15.83
N GLN A 55 -13.48 -7.12 -16.66
CA GLN A 55 -12.37 -8.07 -16.61
C GLN A 55 -11.07 -7.44 -17.13
N ALA A 56 -11.14 -6.70 -18.24
CA ALA A 56 -9.98 -5.99 -18.78
C ALA A 56 -9.46 -4.93 -17.80
N ASP A 57 -10.36 -4.15 -17.18
CA ASP A 57 -9.99 -3.15 -16.17
C ASP A 57 -9.35 -3.80 -14.94
N ARG A 58 -9.86 -4.97 -14.53
CA ARG A 58 -9.26 -5.75 -13.43
C ARG A 58 -7.85 -6.23 -13.78
N GLU A 59 -7.62 -6.71 -15.00
CA GLU A 59 -6.31 -7.17 -15.45
C GLU A 59 -5.31 -6.01 -15.53
N GLN A 60 -5.75 -4.85 -16.00
CA GLN A 60 -4.96 -3.62 -15.99
C GLN A 60 -4.57 -3.22 -14.56
N ALA A 61 -5.52 -3.18 -13.63
CA ALA A 61 -5.25 -2.86 -12.23
C ALA A 61 -4.31 -3.87 -11.55
N LEU A 62 -4.40 -5.16 -11.90
CA LEU A 62 -3.46 -6.18 -11.43
C LEU A 62 -2.05 -5.97 -11.97
N SER A 63 -1.93 -5.55 -13.23
CA SER A 63 -0.65 -5.23 -13.86
C SER A 63 0.03 -4.04 -13.18
N GLU A 64 -0.72 -2.97 -12.92
CA GLU A 64 -0.25 -1.78 -12.21
C GLU A 64 0.20 -2.12 -10.79
N LEU A 65 -0.60 -2.92 -10.07
CA LEU A 65 -0.25 -3.40 -8.74
C LEU A 65 1.04 -4.22 -8.75
N ALA A 66 1.22 -5.12 -9.72
CA ALA A 66 2.42 -5.94 -9.85
C ALA A 66 3.66 -5.07 -10.12
N TRP A 67 3.52 -4.04 -10.97
CA TRP A 67 4.62 -3.13 -11.29
C TRP A 67 5.03 -2.29 -10.06
N ALA A 68 4.08 -1.70 -9.36
CA ALA A 68 4.34 -0.93 -8.14
C ALA A 68 4.96 -1.82 -7.04
N ASN A 69 4.42 -3.02 -6.83
CA ASN A 69 4.96 -3.98 -5.87
C ASN A 69 6.39 -4.43 -6.22
N LYS A 70 6.79 -4.43 -7.49
CA LYS A 70 8.17 -4.73 -7.87
C LYS A 70 9.13 -3.66 -7.33
N VAL A 71 8.76 -2.39 -7.43
CA VAL A 71 9.54 -1.27 -6.88
C VAL A 71 9.61 -1.37 -5.36
N LEU A 72 8.47 -1.61 -4.71
CA LEU A 72 8.40 -1.78 -3.25
C LEU A 72 9.23 -2.96 -2.75
N ALA A 73 9.12 -4.12 -3.40
CA ALA A 73 9.87 -5.32 -3.06
C ALA A 73 11.39 -5.14 -3.21
N ALA A 74 11.83 -4.35 -4.20
CA ALA A 74 13.24 -4.03 -4.37
C ALA A 74 13.78 -3.15 -3.22
N HIS A 75 12.93 -2.31 -2.62
CA HIS A 75 13.29 -1.50 -1.46
C HIS A 75 13.25 -2.29 -0.16
N HIS A 76 12.15 -2.99 0.12
CA HIS A 76 12.02 -3.85 1.31
C HIS A 76 10.95 -4.93 1.10
N PRO A 77 11.22 -6.21 1.42
CA PRO A 77 10.34 -7.33 1.10
C PRO A 77 9.00 -7.32 1.84
N GLY A 78 8.88 -6.54 2.92
CA GLY A 78 7.65 -6.37 3.69
C GLY A 78 6.72 -5.24 3.19
N LEU A 79 7.12 -4.46 2.19
CA LEU A 79 6.33 -3.35 1.66
C LEU A 79 5.27 -3.71 0.60
N PRO A 80 5.39 -4.78 -0.21
CA PRO A 80 4.39 -5.09 -1.23
C PRO A 80 2.96 -5.21 -0.69
N VAL A 81 2.02 -4.56 -1.36
CA VAL A 81 0.59 -4.48 -0.99
C VAL A 81 -0.18 -5.68 -1.55
N ARG A 82 -1.09 -6.23 -0.75
CA ARG A 82 -1.99 -7.32 -1.17
C ARG A 82 -3.41 -6.79 -1.42
N PRO A 83 -4.06 -7.20 -2.51
CA PRO A 83 -5.46 -6.86 -2.77
C PRO A 83 -6.37 -7.73 -1.88
N GLY A 84 -6.48 -7.37 -0.60
CA GLY A 84 -7.30 -8.07 0.38
C GLY A 84 -6.79 -7.98 1.82
N SER A 85 -5.59 -7.45 2.07
CA SER A 85 -5.19 -7.13 3.44
C SER A 85 -6.04 -5.96 3.96
N SER A 86 -6.86 -6.22 4.97
CA SER A 86 -7.30 -5.15 5.87
C SER A 86 -6.09 -4.76 6.72
N TRP A 87 -5.78 -3.47 6.78
CA TRP A 87 -4.99 -2.93 7.87
C TRP A 87 -5.68 -3.24 9.21
#